data_AF-A0A829R3Z6-F1
#
_entry.id   AF-A0A829R3Z6-F1
#
_cell.length_a   1.000
_cell.length_b   1.000
_cell.length_c   1.000
_cell.angle_alpha   90.00
_cell.angle_beta   90.00
_cell.angle_gamma   90.00
#
_symmetry.space_group_name_H-M   'P 1'
#
loop_
_entity.id
_entity.type
_entity.pdbx_description
1 polymer ?
#
loop_
_entity_poly.entity_id
_entity_poly.type
_entity_poly.pdbx_seq_one_letter_code
_entity_poly.pdbx_strand_id
1 'polypeptide(L)'
;MYGEGSLPSSNIFQISNQVTLGKTELEIIEDLTEIVMQVIMQERVARTMLKQKYHIALEDRIFRAYGLLENCRMITEAESSDAISDLRLGVELGYLEHITREKVNELVIFSQPAFLRQAAGHDLNDFEEKVIRARVIRDLLEKNES
;
A
#
# COMPACT_ATOMS: atom_id res chain seq x y z
N MET A 1 -0.64 8.73 -11.34
CA MET A 1 -1.88 8.76 -10.56
C MET A 1 -2.50 7.37 -10.62
N TYR A 2 -2.84 6.79 -9.48
CA TYR A 2 -3.46 5.46 -9.42
C TYR A 2 -4.84 5.56 -10.05
N GLY A 3 -5.00 4.94 -11.23
CA GLY A 3 -6.21 4.79 -12.04
C GLY A 3 -7.37 5.74 -11.77
N GLU A 4 -7.57 6.73 -12.65
CA GLU A 4 -8.89 7.37 -12.74
C GLU A 4 -9.93 6.31 -13.14
N GLY A 5 -10.82 5.95 -12.21
CA GLY A 5 -11.99 5.12 -12.48
C GLY A 5 -11.85 3.61 -12.26
N SER A 6 -10.70 3.09 -11.81
CA SER A 6 -10.55 1.68 -11.44
C SER A 6 -10.55 1.50 -9.92
N LEU A 7 -11.20 0.44 -9.42
CA LEU A 7 -11.11 -0.01 -8.03
C LEU A 7 -9.66 0.12 -7.55
N PRO A 8 -9.39 0.75 -6.40
CA PRO A 8 -8.03 0.88 -5.94
C PRO A 8 -7.51 -0.54 -5.67
N SER A 9 -6.48 -0.95 -6.41
CA SER A 9 -5.85 -2.26 -6.27
C SER A 9 -5.20 -2.43 -4.89
N SER A 10 -5.04 -1.34 -4.14
CA SER A 10 -4.54 -1.25 -2.76
C SER A 10 -5.59 -0.57 -1.89
N ASN A 11 -5.45 -0.65 -0.57
CA ASN A 11 -6.23 0.19 0.37
C ASN A 11 -5.74 1.67 0.38
N ILE A 12 -5.32 2.20 -0.78
CA ILE A 12 -4.85 3.57 -0.99
C ILE A 12 -5.93 4.34 -1.73
N PHE A 13 -6.34 5.48 -1.18
CA PHE A 13 -7.43 6.29 -1.70
C PHE A 13 -6.93 7.72 -1.95
N GLN A 14 -7.33 8.30 -3.08
CA GLN A 14 -7.14 9.72 -3.38
C GLN A 14 -8.45 10.46 -3.10
N ILE A 15 -8.37 11.50 -2.27
CA ILE A 15 -9.49 12.42 -2.00
C ILE A 15 -9.17 13.74 -2.71
N SER A 16 -10.10 14.23 -3.52
CA SER A 16 -9.94 15.48 -4.29
C SER A 16 -11.20 16.35 -4.17
N ASN A 17 -11.03 17.67 -4.27
CA ASN A 17 -12.18 18.57 -4.37
C ASN A 17 -12.86 18.41 -5.74
N GLN A 18 -14.19 18.47 -5.76
CA GLN A 18 -14.98 18.50 -7.01
C GLN A 18 -15.63 19.86 -7.27
N VAL A 19 -15.54 20.80 -6.32
CA VAL A 19 -16.12 22.14 -6.44
C VAL A 19 -15.04 23.10 -6.95
N THR A 20 -15.33 23.79 -8.05
CA THR A 20 -14.40 24.68 -8.77
C THR A 20 -14.88 26.13 -8.88
N LEU A 21 -16.17 26.42 -8.67
CA LEU A 21 -16.76 27.75 -8.77
C LEU A 21 -17.52 28.10 -7.48
N GLY A 22 -17.38 29.35 -7.02
CA GLY A 22 -18.12 29.87 -5.86
C GLY A 22 -17.48 29.60 -4.50
N LYS A 23 -16.27 29.03 -4.46
CA LYS A 23 -15.43 28.89 -3.27
C LYS A 23 -14.02 29.41 -3.56
N THR A 24 -13.40 30.03 -2.56
CA THR A 24 -11.99 30.38 -2.57
C THR A 24 -11.12 29.13 -2.40
N GLU A 25 -9.86 29.19 -2.81
CA GLU A 25 -8.90 28.10 -2.59
C GLU A 25 -8.74 27.76 -1.10
N LEU A 26 -8.83 28.77 -0.23
CA LEU A 26 -8.74 28.59 1.22
C LEU A 26 -9.92 27.79 1.77
N GLU A 27 -11.16 28.15 1.38
CA GLU A 27 -12.36 27.39 1.75
C GLU A 27 -12.30 25.94 1.21
N ILE A 28 -11.79 25.75 -0.01
CA ILE A 28 -11.59 24.41 -0.59
C ILE A 28 -10.60 23.58 0.23
N ILE A 29 -9.48 24.17 0.65
CA ILE A 29 -8.47 23.51 1.47
C ILE A 29 -9.03 23.17 2.86
N GLU A 30 -9.78 24.10 3.47
CA GLU A 30 -10.41 23.90 4.78
C GLU A 30 -11.42 22.75 4.75
N ASP A 31 -12.36 22.77 3.80
CA ASP A 31 -13.36 21.71 3.62
C ASP A 31 -12.71 20.34 3.40
N LEU A 32 -11.72 20.28 2.51
CA LEU A 32 -11.01 19.04 2.19
C LEU A 32 -10.24 18.52 3.42
N THR A 33 -9.60 19.42 4.16
CA THR A 33 -8.88 19.07 5.39
C THR A 33 -9.82 18.50 6.44
N GLU A 34 -10.99 19.12 6.64
CA GLU A 34 -11.98 18.62 7.61
C GLU A 34 -12.43 17.19 7.27
N ILE A 35 -12.78 16.94 6.01
CA ILE A 35 -13.20 15.62 5.54
C ILE A 35 -12.08 14.59 5.74
N VAL A 36 -10.85 14.93 5.35
CA VAL A 36 -9.68 14.04 5.52
C VAL A 36 -9.45 13.71 6.99
N MET A 37 -9.57 14.70 7.88
CA MET A 37 -9.42 14.48 9.33
C MET A 37 -10.48 13.55 9.91
N GLN A 38 -11.74 13.66 9.45
CA GLN A 38 -12.80 12.74 9.86
C GLN A 38 -12.52 11.31 9.40
N VAL A 39 -12.06 11.12 8.15
CA VAL A 39 -11.66 9.81 7.61
C VAL A 39 -10.51 9.21 8.42
N ILE A 40 -9.48 10.00 8.72
CA ILE A 40 -8.34 9.55 9.56
C ILE A 40 -8.82 9.09 10.93
N MET A 41 -9.74 9.82 11.56
CA MET A 41 -10.29 9.45 12.86
C MET A 41 -11.06 8.12 12.79
N GLN A 42 -11.92 7.96 11.79
CA GLN A 42 -12.71 6.74 11.59
C GLN A 42 -11.80 5.52 11.34
N GLU A 43 -10.76 5.67 10.52
CA GLU A 43 -9.79 4.61 10.24
C GLU A 43 -9.07 4.16 11.51
N ARG A 44 -8.58 5.10 12.33
CA ARG A 44 -7.89 4.79 13.60
C ARG A 44 -8.78 4.04 14.58
N VAL A 45 -10.06 4.42 14.67
CA VAL A 45 -11.06 3.73 15.50
C VAL A 45 -11.28 2.31 14.98
N ALA A 46 -11.51 2.14 13.67
CA ALA A 46 -11.71 0.84 13.06
C ALA A 46 -10.49 -0.08 13.25
N ARG A 47 -9.28 0.45 13.08
CA ARG A 47 -8.01 -0.26 13.30
C ARG A 47 -7.89 -0.77 14.74
N THR A 48 -8.23 0.05 15.71
CA THR A 48 -8.21 -0.32 17.13
C THR A 48 -9.22 -1.43 17.44
N MET A 49 -10.44 -1.32 16.91
CA MET A 49 -11.48 -2.33 17.07
C MET A 49 -11.08 -3.68 16.44
N LEU A 50 -10.45 -3.66 15.27
CA LEU A 50 -9.96 -4.87 14.60
C LEU A 50 -8.92 -5.61 15.47
N LYS A 51 -7.95 -4.87 16.04
CA LYS A 51 -6.92 -5.44 16.92
C LYS A 51 -7.55 -6.09 18.16
N GLN A 52 -8.53 -5.42 18.79
CA GLN A 52 -9.19 -5.93 20.00
C GLN A 52 -10.06 -7.17 19.73
N LYS A 53 -10.78 -7.18 18.60
CA LYS A 53 -11.79 -8.22 18.32
C LYS A 53 -11.24 -9.47 17.65
N TYR A 54 -10.19 -9.32 16.83
CA TYR A 54 -9.70 -10.39 15.94
C TYR A 54 -8.21 -10.67 16.09
N HIS A 55 -7.61 -10.36 17.25
CA HIS A 55 -6.16 -10.30 17.45
C HIS A 55 -5.35 -11.37 16.70
N ILE A 56 -5.54 -12.66 17.01
CA ILE A 56 -4.73 -13.74 16.42
C ILE A 56 -5.02 -13.96 14.93
N ALA A 57 -6.27 -13.78 14.49
CA ALA A 57 -6.65 -13.94 13.09
C ALA A 57 -6.11 -12.81 12.21
N LEU A 58 -6.09 -11.59 12.75
CA LEU A 58 -5.51 -10.42 12.10
C LEU A 58 -3.98 -10.56 12.00
N GLU A 59 -3.35 -11.02 13.08
CA GLU A 59 -1.91 -11.30 13.11
C GLU A 59 -1.52 -12.38 12.10
N ASP A 60 -2.23 -13.52 12.05
CA ASP A 60 -2.01 -14.58 11.05
C ASP A 60 -2.14 -14.06 9.61
N ARG A 61 -3.17 -13.25 9.32
CA ARG A 61 -3.34 -12.61 8.00
C ARG A 61 -2.14 -11.74 7.63
N ILE A 62 -1.68 -10.91 8.56
CA ILE A 62 -0.55 -9.99 8.36
C ILE A 62 0.74 -10.77 8.11
N PHE A 63 1.02 -11.79 8.92
CA PHE A 63 2.22 -12.61 8.74
C PHE A 63 2.18 -13.48 7.48
N ARG A 64 1.00 -13.92 7.03
CA ARG A 64 0.84 -14.58 5.72
C ARG A 64 1.16 -13.65 4.57
N ALA A 65 0.66 -12.41 4.61
CA ALA A 65 0.97 -11.40 3.61
C ALA A 65 2.47 -11.08 3.60
N TYR A 66 3.08 -10.91 4.78
CA TYR A 66 4.53 -10.71 4.90
C TYR A 66 5.33 -11.87 4.32
N GLY A 67 5.02 -13.12 4.72
CA GLY A 67 5.69 -14.31 4.21
C GLY A 67 5.53 -14.49 2.70
N LEU A 68 4.37 -14.13 2.13
CA LEU A 68 4.15 -14.11 0.68
C LEU A 68 5.13 -13.12 0.01
N LEU A 69 5.21 -11.89 0.49
CA LEU A 69 6.09 -10.86 -0.08
C LEU A 69 7.57 -11.25 0.02
N GLU A 70 7.98 -11.85 1.13
CA GLU A 70 9.35 -12.28 1.38
C GLU A 70 9.77 -13.50 0.52
N ASN A 71 8.84 -14.38 0.15
CA ASN A 71 9.19 -15.69 -0.42
C ASN A 71 8.69 -15.95 -1.84
N CYS A 72 7.66 -15.24 -2.31
CA CYS A 72 7.06 -15.50 -3.62
C CYS A 72 8.07 -15.38 -4.75
N ARG A 73 7.93 -16.20 -5.81
CA ARG A 73 8.77 -16.12 -7.02
C ARG A 73 8.05 -15.51 -8.22
N MET A 74 6.74 -15.40 -8.11
CA MET A 74 5.84 -14.69 -9.02
C MET A 74 4.73 -14.09 -8.17
N ILE A 75 4.32 -12.87 -8.50
CA ILE A 75 3.19 -12.23 -7.84
C ILE A 75 2.50 -11.27 -8.82
N THR A 76 1.17 -11.33 -8.87
CA THR A 76 0.39 -10.38 -9.68
C THR A 76 0.40 -8.99 -9.04
N GLU A 77 0.04 -7.97 -9.81
CA GLU A 77 -0.13 -6.61 -9.28
C GLU A 77 -1.16 -6.59 -8.14
N ALA A 78 -2.32 -7.22 -8.34
CA ALA A 78 -3.39 -7.30 -7.34
C ALA A 78 -2.91 -7.98 -6.04
N GLU A 79 -2.32 -9.18 -6.14
CA GLU A 79 -1.80 -9.89 -4.95
C GLU A 79 -0.73 -9.08 -4.22
N SER A 80 0.18 -8.44 -4.96
CA SER A 80 1.23 -7.63 -4.34
C SER A 80 0.64 -6.44 -3.60
N SER A 81 -0.38 -5.82 -4.18
CA SER A 81 -1.00 -4.61 -3.66
C SER A 81 -1.85 -4.90 -2.41
N ASP A 82 -2.57 -6.03 -2.41
CA ASP A 82 -3.28 -6.54 -1.22
C ASP A 82 -2.29 -6.89 -0.10
N ALA A 83 -1.23 -7.63 -0.43
CA ALA A 83 -0.25 -8.06 0.56
C ALA A 83 0.56 -6.87 1.13
N ILE A 84 0.92 -5.87 0.32
CA ILE A 84 1.57 -4.64 0.79
C ILE A 84 0.61 -3.83 1.68
N SER A 85 -0.69 -3.83 1.40
CA SER A 85 -1.68 -3.18 2.26
C SER A 85 -1.78 -3.85 3.63
N ASP A 86 -1.79 -5.19 3.68
CA ASP A 86 -1.77 -5.95 4.93
C ASP A 86 -0.45 -5.77 5.70
N LEU A 87 0.68 -5.72 4.99
CA LEU A 87 1.99 -5.38 5.54
C LEU A 87 1.97 -3.99 6.19
N ARG A 88 1.40 -2.98 5.51
CA ARG A 88 1.25 -1.62 6.06
C ARG A 88 0.45 -1.64 7.35
N LEU A 89 -0.70 -2.35 7.36
CA LEU A 89 -1.52 -2.49 8.55
C LEU A 89 -0.73 -3.15 9.70
N GLY A 90 0.08 -4.17 9.41
CA GLY A 90 0.99 -4.80 10.37
C GLY A 90 1.99 -3.85 11.02
N VAL A 91 2.67 -3.04 10.22
CA VAL A 91 3.59 -2.00 10.70
C VAL A 91 2.86 -0.99 11.58
N GLU A 92 1.70 -0.52 11.12
CA GLU A 92 0.87 0.45 11.83
C GLU A 92 0.26 -0.06 13.15
N LEU A 93 0.10 -1.38 13.28
CA LEU A 93 -0.42 -2.05 14.48
C LEU A 93 0.68 -2.51 15.45
N GLY A 94 1.95 -2.40 15.05
CA GLY A 94 3.11 -2.83 15.83
C GLY A 94 3.40 -4.34 15.76
N TYR A 95 2.94 -5.05 14.73
CA TYR A 95 3.27 -6.48 14.56
C TYR A 95 4.61 -6.71 13.84
N LEU A 96 5.04 -5.75 13.02
CA LEU A 96 6.24 -5.84 12.18
C LEU A 96 7.14 -4.62 12.43
N GLU A 97 7.65 -4.50 13.65
CA GLU A 97 8.41 -3.32 14.12
C GLU A 97 9.74 -3.12 13.39
N HIS A 98 10.29 -4.16 12.78
CA HIS A 98 11.53 -4.12 12.00
C HIS A 98 11.35 -3.52 10.60
N ILE A 99 10.12 -3.23 10.17
CA ILE A 99 9.81 -2.69 8.84
C ILE A 99 9.33 -1.25 8.97
N THR A 100 10.01 -0.33 8.28
CA THR A 100 9.70 1.10 8.34
C THR A 100 8.54 1.49 7.41
N ARG A 101 7.89 2.62 7.68
CA ARG A 101 6.83 3.16 6.81
C ARG A 101 7.37 3.54 5.44
N GLU A 102 8.59 4.05 5.42
CA GLU A 102 9.34 4.41 4.22
C GLU A 102 9.53 3.18 3.33
N LYS A 103 9.91 2.04 3.93
CA LYS A 103 10.05 0.77 3.22
C LYS A 103 8.74 0.32 2.58
N VAL A 104 7.62 0.45 3.29
CA VAL A 104 6.31 0.11 2.74
C VAL A 104 5.94 1.05 1.58
N ASN A 105 6.26 2.35 1.69
CA ASN A 105 6.03 3.30 0.59
C ASN A 105 6.90 2.95 -0.64
N GLU A 106 8.16 2.54 -0.44
CA GLU A 106 9.03 2.05 -1.51
C GLU A 106 8.41 0.84 -2.22
N LEU A 107 7.89 -0.14 -1.45
CA LEU A 107 7.21 -1.30 -2.03
C LEU A 107 6.03 -0.90 -2.92
N VAL A 108 5.19 0.04 -2.46
CA VAL A 108 4.05 0.54 -3.24
C VAL A 108 4.50 1.13 -4.57
N ILE A 109 5.59 1.91 -4.58
CA ILE A 109 6.09 2.62 -5.75
C ILE A 109 6.81 1.65 -6.71
N PHE A 110 7.78 0.89 -6.21
CA PHE A 110 8.67 0.07 -7.04
C PHE A 110 8.05 -1.23 -7.54
N SER A 111 6.91 -1.65 -7.00
CA SER A 111 6.11 -2.78 -7.53
C SER A 111 5.25 -2.42 -8.74
N GLN A 112 5.18 -1.13 -9.12
CA GLN A 112 4.34 -0.65 -10.22
C GLN A 112 4.96 -0.98 -11.59
N PRO A 113 4.14 -1.30 -12.62
CA PRO A 113 4.62 -1.68 -13.94
C PRO A 113 5.64 -0.71 -14.55
N ALA A 114 5.47 0.60 -14.36
CA ALA A 114 6.38 1.62 -14.89
C ALA A 114 7.80 1.48 -14.32
N PHE A 115 7.92 1.26 -13.00
CA PHE A 115 9.21 1.07 -12.34
C PHE A 115 9.82 -0.30 -12.66
N LEU A 116 9.00 -1.34 -12.81
CA LEU A 116 9.48 -2.66 -13.21
C LEU A 116 10.09 -2.65 -14.61
N ARG A 117 9.42 -2.01 -15.57
CA ARG A 117 9.96 -1.82 -16.94
C ARG A 117 11.24 -0.98 -16.93
N GLN A 118 11.28 0.09 -16.14
CA GLN A 118 12.49 0.89 -15.99
C GLN A 118 13.65 0.08 -15.41
N ALA A 119 13.40 -0.74 -14.40
CA ALA A 119 14.41 -1.61 -13.78
C ALA A 119 14.90 -2.73 -14.72
N ALA A 120 14.04 -3.20 -15.63
CA ALA A 120 14.38 -4.20 -16.63
C ALA A 120 15.13 -3.63 -17.85
N GLY A 121 14.89 -2.36 -18.18
CA GLY A 121 15.48 -1.70 -19.36
C GLY A 121 14.85 -2.12 -20.69
N HIS A 122 13.74 -2.86 -20.65
CA HIS A 122 12.96 -3.27 -21.83
C HIS A 122 11.48 -3.47 -21.45
N ASP A 123 10.61 -3.65 -22.45
CA ASP A 123 9.22 -4.01 -22.23
C ASP A 123 9.10 -5.44 -21.69
N LEU A 124 8.22 -5.61 -20.71
CA LEU A 124 7.99 -6.88 -20.02
C LEU A 124 6.67 -7.49 -20.48
N ASN A 125 6.66 -8.81 -20.69
CA ASN A 125 5.39 -9.54 -20.81
C ASN A 125 4.79 -9.82 -19.43
N ASP A 126 3.51 -10.26 -19.39
CA ASP A 126 2.78 -10.51 -18.15
C ASP A 126 3.48 -11.49 -17.20
N PHE A 127 4.19 -12.49 -17.73
CA PHE A 127 4.92 -13.46 -16.92
C PHE A 127 6.19 -12.85 -16.33
N GLU A 128 6.99 -12.16 -17.15
CA GLU A 128 8.21 -11.48 -16.72
C GLU A 128 7.90 -10.41 -15.67
N GLU A 129 6.80 -9.66 -15.84
CA GLU A 129 6.39 -8.63 -14.89
C GLU A 129 6.11 -9.22 -13.51
N LYS A 130 5.41 -10.37 -13.44
CA LYS A 130 5.15 -11.07 -12.17
C LYS A 130 6.42 -11.55 -11.49
N VAL A 131 7.38 -12.09 -12.27
CA VAL A 131 8.66 -12.58 -11.77
C VAL A 131 9.53 -11.43 -11.25
N ILE A 132 9.65 -10.36 -12.04
CA ILE A 132 10.47 -9.19 -11.70
C ILE A 132 9.86 -8.46 -10.51
N ARG A 133 8.53 -8.30 -10.45
CA ARG A 133 7.83 -7.75 -9.28
C ARG A 133 8.18 -8.50 -8.00
N ALA A 134 8.05 -9.82 -8.03
CA ALA A 134 8.39 -10.67 -6.88
C ALA A 134 9.86 -10.48 -6.47
N ARG A 135 10.79 -10.39 -7.43
CA ARG A 135 12.21 -10.10 -7.15
C ARG A 135 12.40 -8.75 -6.46
N VAL A 136 11.87 -7.67 -7.06
CA VAL A 136 12.03 -6.31 -6.54
C VAL A 136 11.48 -6.18 -5.12
N ILE A 137 10.33 -6.79 -4.83
CA ILE A 137 9.72 -6.80 -3.50
C ILE A 137 10.66 -7.46 -2.47
N ARG A 138 11.19 -8.65 -2.78
CA ARG A 138 12.12 -9.36 -1.88
C ARG A 138 13.40 -8.56 -1.67
N ASP A 139 14.01 -8.06 -2.75
CA ASP A 139 15.24 -7.27 -2.69
C ASP A 139 15.06 -5.99 -1.84
N LEU A 140 13.86 -5.39 -1.82
CA LEU A 140 13.56 -4.24 -0.98
C LEU A 140 13.44 -4.63 0.49
N LEU A 141 12.80 -5.77 0.79
CA LEU A 141 12.62 -6.29 2.15
C LEU A 141 13.93 -6.80 2.79
N GLU A 142 14.81 -7.44 2.02
CA GLU A 142 16.10 -8.00 2.51
C GLU A 142 17.12 -6.92 2.89
N LYS A 143 17.07 -5.71 2.31
CA LYS A 143 18.04 -4.62 2.52
C LYS A 143 18.05 -3.99 3.92
N ASN A 144 17.44 -4.61 4.92
CA ASN A 144 17.40 -4.14 6.31
C ASN A 144 18.43 -4.79 7.24
N GLU A 145 19.36 -5.61 6.73
CA GLU A 145 20.52 -6.08 7.49
C GLU A 145 21.75 -5.17 7.28
N SER A 146 21.72 -3.94 7.79
CA SER A 146 22.91 -3.08 7.95
C SER A 146 22.75 -2.08 9.08
#